data_AF-A0A7V9RGU8-F1
#
_entry.id   AF-A0A7V9RGU8-F1
#
_cell.length_a   1.000
_cell.length_b   1.000
_cell.length_c   1.000
_cell.angle_alpha   90.00
_cell.angle_beta   90.00
_cell.angle_gamma   90.00
#
_symmetry.space_group_name_H-M   'P 1'
#
loop_
_entity.id
_entity.type
_entity.pdbx_description
1 polymer ?
#
loop_
_entity_poly.entity_id
_entity_poly.type
_entity_poly.pdbx_seq_one_letter_code
_entity_poly.pdbx_strand_id
1 'polypeptide(L)' 'MNELERIVSEAARLEAEGTAFLLATVVRVAGSSYRRPGARMLVAGERWL' A
#
# COMPACT_ATOMS: atom_id res chain seq x y z
N MET A 1 -10.35 4.31 -11.71
CA MET A 1 -9.77 3.32 -10.80
C MET A 1 -9.38 4.01 -9.50
N ASN A 2 -9.94 3.61 -8.37
CA ASN A 2 -9.64 4.20 -7.07
C ASN A 2 -8.33 3.64 -6.47
N GLU A 3 -7.83 4.24 -5.39
CA GLU A 3 -6.60 3.82 -4.71
C GLU A 3 -6.60 2.33 -4.37
N LEU A 4 -7.71 1.83 -3.81
CA LEU A 4 -7.83 0.44 -3.37
C LEU A 4 -7.77 -0.53 -4.55
N GLU A 5 -8.48 -0.23 -5.63
CA GLU A 5 -8.44 -1.03 -6.87
C GLU A 5 -7.00 -1.12 -7.42
N ARG A 6 -6.25 0.00 -7.41
CA ARG A 6 -4.85 0.01 -7.86
C ARG A 6 -3.95 -0.83 -6.96
N ILE A 7 -4.13 -0.74 -5.64
CA ILE A 7 -3.38 -1.53 -4.65
C ILE A 7 -3.64 -3.02 -4.87
N VAL A 8 -4.91 -3.42 -5.00
CA VAL A 8 -5.30 -4.83 -5.20
C VAL A 8 -4.76 -5.35 -6.53
N SER A 9 -4.88 -4.58 -7.62
CA SER A 9 -4.37 -5.02 -8.92
C SER A 9 -2.84 -5.20 -8.93
N GLU A 10 -2.10 -4.30 -8.28
CA GLU A 10 -0.64 -4.41 -8.23
C GLU A 10 -0.18 -5.50 -7.25
N ALA A 11 -0.86 -5.69 -6.13
CA ALA A 11 -0.58 -6.80 -5.22
C ALA A 11 -0.77 -8.15 -5.93
N ALA A 12 -1.89 -8.34 -6.64
CA ALA A 12 -2.15 -9.56 -7.40
C ALA A 12 -1.09 -9.81 -8.48
N ARG A 13 -0.58 -8.76 -9.13
CA ARG A 13 0.53 -8.85 -10.09
C ARG A 13 1.82 -9.30 -9.41
N LEU A 14 2.17 -8.70 -8.27
CA LEU A 14 3.38 -9.04 -7.51
C LEU A 14 3.32 -10.48 -6.95
N GLU A 15 2.15 -10.93 -6.49
CA GLU A 15 1.91 -12.31 -6.07
C GLU A 15 2.13 -13.29 -7.22
N ALA A 16 1.57 -13.02 -8.41
CA ALA A 16 1.74 -13.86 -9.59
C ALA A 16 3.20 -13.92 -10.08
N GLU A 17 3.96 -12.84 -9.88
CA GLU A 17 5.40 -12.76 -10.19
C GLU A 17 6.27 -13.43 -9.11
N GLY A 18 5.71 -13.83 -7.96
CA GLY A 18 6.48 -14.34 -6.81
C GLY A 18 7.36 -13.27 -6.15
N THR A 19 7.07 -12.00 -6.41
CA THR A 19 7.84 -10.87 -5.89
C THR A 19 7.41 -10.56 -4.46
N ALA A 20 8.37 -10.43 -3.54
CA ALA A 20 8.06 -10.05 -2.16
C ALA A 20 7.55 -8.60 -2.08
N PHE A 21 6.47 -8.39 -1.34
CA PHE A 21 5.88 -7.07 -1.10
C PHE A 21 5.22 -6.99 0.27
N LEU A 22 4.87 -5.78 0.69
CA LEU A 22 4.11 -5.48 1.89
C LEU A 22 3.01 -4.46 1.61
N LEU A 23 1.90 -4.57 2.35
CA LEU A 23 0.85 -3.56 2.40
C LEU A 23 0.87 -2.90 3.77
N ALA A 24 1.25 -1.62 3.82
CA ALA A 24 1.21 -0.82 5.03
C ALA A 24 -0.12 -0.06 5.11
N THR A 25 -0.78 -0.09 6.28
CA THR A 25 -1.99 0.70 6.55
C THR A 25 -1.80 1.54 7.80
N VAL A 26 -2.08 2.83 7.71
CA VAL A 26 -2.10 3.71 8.89
C VAL A 26 -3.35 3.39 9.71
N VAL A 27 -3.18 2.82 10.89
CA VAL A 27 -4.31 2.46 11.78
C VAL A 27 -4.68 3.59 12.74
N ARG A 28 -3.71 4.39 13.17
CA ARG A 28 -3.88 5.51 14.10
C ARG A 28 -2.73 6.51 13.90
N VAL A 29 -3.00 7.78 14.21
CA VAL A 29 -2.00 8.85 14.28
C VAL A 29 -2.12 9.59 15.61
N ALA A 30 -1.03 10.15 16.10
CA ALA A 30 -0.99 11.03 17.26
C ALA A 30 -0.30 12.34 16.84
N GLY A 31 -0.94 13.48 17.12
CA GLY A 31 -0.49 14.79 16.63
C GLY A 31 -0.76 15.02 15.15
N SER A 32 -0.04 15.97 14.57
CA SER A 32 -0.17 16.35 13.16
C SER A 32 0.52 15.34 12.25
N SER A 33 -0.22 14.82 11.27
CA SER A 33 0.31 13.92 10.24
C SER A 33 -0.29 14.27 8.88
N TYR A 34 0.53 14.16 7.83
CA TYR A 34 0.07 14.34 6.45
C TYR A 34 -0.90 13.22 6.02
N ARG A 35 -0.68 11.99 6.47
CA ARG A 35 -1.58 10.84 6.21
C ARG A 35 -2.50 10.59 7.40
N ARG A 36 -3.78 10.34 7.11
CA ARG A 36 -4.81 10.02 8.10
C ARG A 36 -4.97 8.50 8.25
N PRO A 37 -5.59 8.02 9.34
CA PRO A 37 -5.98 6.61 9.45
C PRO A 37 -6.75 6.13 8.21
N GLY A 38 -6.42 4.93 7.74
CA GLY A 38 -6.93 4.35 6.50
C GLY A 38 -6.09 4.63 5.26
N ALA A 39 -5.09 5.51 5.32
CA ALA A 39 -4.11 5.64 4.24
C ALA A 39 -3.33 4.33 4.09
N ARG A 40 -3.16 3.88 2.84
CA ARG A 40 -2.45 2.65 2.51
C ARG A 40 -1.25 2.94 1.62
N MET A 41 -0.29 2.03 1.65
CA MET A 41 0.86 2.04 0.76
C MET A 41 1.30 0.61 0.46
N LEU A 42 1.41 0.26 -0.81
CA LEU A 42 1.97 -1.02 -1.25
C LEU A 42 3.47 -0.80 -1.53
N VAL A 43 4.35 -1.63 -0.97
CA VAL A 43 5.80 -1.49 -1.16
C VAL A 43 6.39 -2.80 -1.67
N ALA A 44 7.17 -2.72 -2.74
CA ALA A 44 7.90 -3.84 -3.35
C ALA A 44 9.31 -3.37 -3.75
N GLY A 45 10.33 -3.84 -3.04
CA GLY A 45 11.71 -3.36 -3.22
C GLY A 45 11.81 -1.84 -3.02
N GLU A 46 12.30 -1.13 -4.04
CA GLU A 46 12.45 0.33 -4.02
C GLU A 46 11.20 1.08 -4.55
N ARG A 47 10.14 0.36 -4.95
CA ARG A 47 8.91 0.96 -5.49
C ARG A 47 7.80 0.98 -4.44
N TRP A 48 7.04 2.07 -4.40
CA TRP A 48 5.80 2.16 -3.64
C TRP A 48 4.65 2.72 -4.47
N LEU A 49 3.43 2.36 -4.07
CA LEU A 49 2.16 2.85 -4.60
C LEU A 49 1.30 3.38 -3.45
#